data_AF-G0NMX8-F1
#
_entry.id   AF-G0NMX8-F1
#
_cell.length_a   1.000
_cell.length_b   1.000
_cell.length_c   1.000
_cell.angle_alpha   90.00
_cell.angle_beta   90.00
_cell.angle_gamma   90.00
#
_symmetry.space_group_name_H-M   'P 1'
#
loop_
_entity.id
_entity.type
_entity.pdbx_description
1 polymer ?
#
loop_
_entity_poly.entity_id
_entity_poly.type
_entity_poly.pdbx_seq_one_letter_code
_entity_poly.pdbx_strand_id
1 'polypeptide(L)'
;MNSTRNLSADEFQKVTATIICFLSFLINLLGNYVAISSTNCKSKYEHLSYHFVLFLSQFYFGVVLNTVILAPVPGLYCIGWVKNSSDVMKVFHIALCLSIFQFQGEFKAILIFLKINQVARSVSFFKLFPVHQLFFISLFLFLNHFFLFILFPFSYSTSSEVTKFILEKYPDYAFVIRYQFVWMVMPKNLMFLIEIVTLCSVGLTILAIFFCYITVLYELERRKNELSKSEYKKGKEYIDEIASHGTFIFPFFSIVPVTWFLQFFVREDTDVSYLVAIVFIIFISTPIFAMISFLWRNQIYRAKLLSILLVGRQNNIEPRNVVTVRSITQI
;
A
#
# COMPACT_ATOMS: atom_id res chain seq x y z
N MET A 1 -32.35 -13.47 18.75
CA MET A 1 -30.94 -13.86 18.95
C MET A 1 -30.13 -12.59 19.01
N ASN A 2 -29.39 -12.37 20.11
CA ASN A 2 -28.51 -11.22 20.26
C ASN A 2 -27.21 -11.52 19.52
N SER A 3 -26.96 -10.81 18.42
CA SER A 3 -25.68 -10.84 17.71
C SER A 3 -24.54 -10.51 18.67
N THR A 4 -23.49 -11.33 18.70
CA THR A 4 -22.24 -11.02 19.42
C THR A 4 -21.46 -9.89 18.75
N ARG A 5 -21.70 -9.63 17.46
CA ARG A 5 -21.09 -8.53 16.72
C ARG A 5 -21.74 -7.19 17.03
N ASN A 6 -20.94 -6.17 17.34
CA ASN A 6 -21.40 -4.80 17.44
C ASN A 6 -21.50 -4.10 16.07
N LEU A 7 -22.74 -3.92 15.60
CA LEU A 7 -23.05 -3.28 14.31
C LEU A 7 -22.73 -1.78 14.26
N SER A 8 -22.58 -1.11 15.41
CA SER A 8 -22.14 0.28 15.42
C SER A 8 -20.70 0.43 14.91
N ALA A 9 -19.89 -0.64 14.96
CA ALA A 9 -18.55 -0.65 14.39
C ALA A 9 -18.58 -0.52 12.85
N ASP A 10 -19.63 -1.04 12.20
CA ASP A 10 -19.77 -1.00 10.74
C ASP A 10 -20.08 0.43 10.26
N GLU A 11 -21.01 1.12 10.93
CA GLU A 11 -21.30 2.53 10.64
C GLU A 11 -20.10 3.43 10.98
N PHE A 12 -19.40 3.16 12.08
CA PHE A 12 -18.15 3.83 12.42
C PHE A 12 -17.09 3.66 11.31
N GLN A 13 -16.86 2.43 10.85
CA GLN A 13 -15.93 2.14 9.75
C GLN A 13 -16.35 2.88 8.48
N LYS A 14 -17.64 2.83 8.13
CA LYS A 14 -18.17 3.44 6.91
C LYS A 14 -17.94 4.95 6.86
N VAL A 15 -18.34 5.65 7.91
CA VAL A 15 -18.19 7.12 8.00
C VAL A 15 -16.71 7.48 8.03
N THR A 16 -15.93 6.83 8.90
CA THR A 16 -14.51 7.16 9.09
C THR A 16 -13.68 6.87 7.84
N ALA A 17 -13.93 5.74 7.17
CA ALA A 17 -13.23 5.38 5.94
C ALA A 17 -13.50 6.38 4.81
N THR A 18 -14.75 6.84 4.68
CA THR A 18 -15.11 7.85 3.69
C THR A 18 -14.37 9.17 3.94
N ILE A 19 -14.34 9.63 5.21
CA ILE A 19 -13.62 10.86 5.60
C ILE A 19 -12.12 10.72 5.32
N ILE A 20 -11.51 9.59 5.71
CA ILE A 20 -10.08 9.34 5.51
C ILE A 20 -9.74 9.27 4.03
N CYS A 21 -10.52 8.57 3.21
CA CYS A 21 -10.28 8.50 1.78
C CYS A 21 -10.45 9.86 1.09
N PHE A 22 -11.40 10.69 1.54
CA PHE A 22 -11.53 12.06 1.06
C PHE A 22 -10.30 12.92 1.43
N LEU A 23 -9.85 12.88 2.68
CA LEU A 23 -8.62 13.56 3.11
C LEU A 23 -7.39 13.06 2.34
N SER A 24 -7.30 11.75 2.15
CA SER A 24 -6.26 11.10 1.36
C SER A 24 -6.24 11.61 -0.08
N PHE A 25 -7.41 11.75 -0.71
CA PHE A 25 -7.53 12.32 -2.04
C PHE A 25 -7.01 13.77 -2.08
N LEU A 26 -7.42 14.63 -1.13
CA LEU A 26 -6.98 16.02 -1.08
C LEU A 26 -5.46 16.14 -0.88
N ILE A 27 -4.89 15.34 0.02
CA ILE A 27 -3.45 15.36 0.32
C ILE A 27 -2.65 14.82 -0.88
N ASN A 28 -3.12 13.77 -1.54
CA ASN A 28 -2.49 13.27 -2.77
C ASN A 28 -2.58 14.30 -3.90
N LEU A 29 -3.72 14.99 -4.06
CA LEU A 29 -3.87 16.06 -5.04
C LEU A 29 -2.87 17.20 -4.80
N LEU A 30 -2.77 17.68 -3.55
CA LEU A 30 -1.80 18.70 -3.15
C LEU A 30 -0.36 18.24 -3.38
N GLY A 31 -0.04 17.00 -2.98
CA GLY A 31 1.29 16.44 -3.14
C GLY A 31 1.70 16.29 -4.60
N ASN A 32 0.79 15.80 -5.44
CA ASN A 32 0.98 15.71 -6.89
C ASN A 32 1.23 17.10 -7.49
N TYR A 33 0.43 18.11 -7.10
CA TYR A 33 0.63 19.49 -7.55
C TYR A 33 2.01 20.02 -7.17
N VAL A 34 2.43 19.88 -5.90
CA VAL A 34 3.75 20.34 -5.41
C VAL A 34 4.89 19.65 -6.18
N ALA A 35 4.81 18.34 -6.38
CA ALA A 35 5.85 17.57 -7.04
C ALA A 35 5.96 17.91 -8.53
N ILE A 36 4.84 17.94 -9.27
CA ILE A 36 4.80 18.24 -10.71
C ILE A 36 5.33 19.64 -10.99
N SER A 37 4.89 20.60 -10.19
CA SER A 37 5.27 22.00 -10.32
C SER A 37 6.70 22.32 -9.86
N SER A 38 7.45 21.32 -9.39
CA SER A 38 8.89 21.43 -9.16
C SER A 38 9.67 21.08 -10.44
N THR A 39 10.59 21.95 -10.84
CA THR A 39 11.34 21.82 -12.10
C THR A 39 12.57 20.90 -11.99
N ASN A 40 13.04 20.58 -10.78
CA ASN A 40 14.37 19.99 -10.57
C ASN A 40 14.43 18.55 -10.02
N CYS A 41 13.30 17.85 -9.86
CA CYS A 41 13.30 16.50 -9.30
C CYS A 41 13.13 15.42 -10.39
N LYS A 42 14.23 14.76 -10.79
CA LYS A 42 14.22 13.72 -11.85
C LYS A 42 13.47 12.44 -11.47
N SER A 43 13.42 12.07 -10.19
CA SER A 43 12.73 10.86 -9.71
C SER A 43 11.23 11.08 -9.45
N LYS A 44 10.68 12.28 -9.70
CA LYS A 44 9.31 12.63 -9.28
C LYS A 44 8.24 11.66 -9.79
N TYR A 45 8.36 11.18 -11.03
CA TYR A 45 7.36 10.27 -11.61
C TYR A 45 7.37 8.87 -10.98
N GLU A 46 8.53 8.39 -10.52
CA GLU A 46 8.63 7.08 -9.84
C GLU A 46 7.94 7.12 -8.47
N HIS A 47 8.17 8.18 -7.69
CA HIS A 47 7.49 8.35 -6.40
C HIS A 47 5.98 8.62 -6.56
N LEU A 48 5.59 9.46 -7.52
CA LEU A 48 4.18 9.78 -7.78
C LEU A 48 3.39 8.56 -8.25
N SER A 49 3.96 7.75 -9.14
CA SER A 49 3.32 6.50 -9.57
C SER A 49 3.14 5.52 -8.41
N TYR A 50 4.12 5.42 -7.51
CA TYR A 50 3.98 4.59 -6.30
C TYR A 50 2.87 5.10 -5.36
N HIS A 51 2.81 6.41 -5.11
CA HIS A 51 1.73 7.01 -4.32
C HIS A 51 0.35 6.82 -4.95
N PHE A 52 0.26 6.86 -6.28
CA PHE A 52 -0.98 6.59 -6.99
C PHE A 52 -1.43 5.14 -6.81
N VAL A 53 -0.54 4.15 -6.98
CA VAL A 53 -0.87 2.73 -6.78
C VAL A 53 -1.29 2.46 -5.33
N LEU A 54 -0.60 3.07 -4.37
CA LEU A 54 -0.98 3.04 -2.97
C LEU A 54 -2.41 3.60 -2.82
N PHE A 55 -2.63 4.88 -3.14
CA PHE A 55 -3.95 5.50 -3.05
C PHE A 55 -5.07 4.67 -3.71
N LEU A 56 -4.83 4.10 -4.89
CA LEU A 56 -5.79 3.25 -5.58
C LEU A 56 -6.17 2.01 -4.76
N SER A 57 -5.18 1.34 -4.15
CA SER A 57 -5.41 0.20 -3.25
C SER A 57 -6.28 0.61 -2.07
N GLN A 58 -5.89 1.64 -1.31
CA GLN A 58 -6.65 2.02 -0.13
C GLN A 58 -8.02 2.63 -0.46
N PHE A 59 -8.17 3.33 -1.58
CA PHE A 59 -9.48 3.81 -2.05
C PHE A 59 -10.42 2.65 -2.39
N TYR A 60 -9.91 1.65 -3.11
CA TYR A 60 -10.71 0.49 -3.48
C TYR A 60 -11.14 -0.31 -2.25
N PHE A 61 -10.21 -0.53 -1.29
CA PHE A 61 -10.55 -1.16 -0.01
C PHE A 61 -11.53 -0.31 0.79
N GLY A 62 -11.22 0.97 1.02
CA GLY A 62 -11.91 1.83 1.99
C GLY A 62 -13.26 2.39 1.54
N VAL A 63 -13.47 2.55 0.23
CA VAL A 63 -14.69 3.19 -0.31
C VAL A 63 -15.46 2.25 -1.23
N VAL A 64 -14.78 1.66 -2.22
CA VAL A 64 -15.47 0.84 -3.23
C VAL A 64 -16.03 -0.42 -2.59
N LEU A 65 -15.19 -1.19 -1.91
CA LEU A 65 -15.64 -2.36 -1.13
C LEU A 65 -16.05 -1.96 0.29
N ASN A 66 -15.26 -1.11 0.95
CA ASN A 66 -15.35 -0.90 2.39
C ASN A 66 -15.50 -2.24 3.13
N THR A 67 -14.45 -3.06 3.03
CA THR A 67 -14.49 -4.46 3.45
C THR A 67 -14.60 -4.59 4.97
N VAL A 68 -15.51 -5.44 5.42
CA VAL A 68 -15.63 -5.83 6.82
C VAL A 68 -15.25 -7.29 6.97
N ILE A 69 -14.15 -7.57 7.69
CA ILE A 69 -13.75 -8.95 8.02
C ILE A 69 -14.73 -9.49 9.06
N LEU A 70 -15.27 -10.67 8.79
CA LEU A 70 -16.06 -11.41 9.74
C LEU A 70 -15.10 -12.25 10.59
N ALA A 71 -15.15 -12.11 11.90
CA ALA A 71 -14.38 -12.94 12.80
C ALA A 71 -15.34 -13.47 13.87
N PRO A 72 -15.34 -14.78 14.16
CA PRO A 72 -14.46 -15.81 13.58
C PRO A 72 -15.00 -16.46 12.29
N VAL A 73 -16.14 -15.99 11.77
CA VAL A 73 -16.77 -16.54 10.55
C VAL A 73 -15.82 -16.35 9.36
N PRO A 74 -15.44 -17.41 8.62
CA PRO A 74 -14.44 -17.35 7.56
C PRO A 74 -14.95 -16.60 6.31
N GLY A 75 -14.96 -15.27 6.38
CA GLY A 75 -15.40 -14.42 5.28
C GLY A 75 -15.32 -12.93 5.55
N LEU A 76 -15.91 -12.19 4.62
CA LEU A 76 -16.07 -10.75 4.69
C LEU A 76 -17.41 -10.36 4.08
N TYR A 77 -17.83 -9.15 4.36
CA TYR A 77 -18.92 -8.53 3.62
C TYR A 77 -18.58 -7.09 3.26
N CYS A 78 -19.26 -6.56 2.26
CA CYS A 78 -19.01 -5.24 1.69
C CYS A 78 -20.12 -4.28 2.11
N ILE A 79 -19.72 -3.12 2.66
CA ILE A 79 -20.63 -2.01 3.01
C ILE A 79 -20.42 -0.77 2.13
N GLY A 80 -19.53 -0.88 1.13
CA GLY A 80 -19.19 0.17 0.18
C GLY A 80 -20.13 0.28 -1.01
N TRP A 81 -19.62 0.87 -2.09
CA TRP A 81 -20.37 1.14 -3.32
C TRP A 81 -20.86 -0.11 -4.04
N VAL A 82 -20.09 -1.20 -3.96
CA VAL A 82 -20.41 -2.45 -4.67
C VAL A 82 -21.22 -3.43 -3.82
N LYS A 83 -21.78 -3.01 -2.67
CA LYS A 83 -22.48 -3.89 -1.72
C LYS A 83 -23.65 -4.72 -2.28
N ASN A 84 -24.18 -4.34 -3.45
CA ASN A 84 -25.29 -5.00 -4.14
C ASN A 84 -24.84 -5.78 -5.39
N SER A 85 -23.55 -6.07 -5.53
CA SER A 85 -23.03 -6.84 -6.67
C SER A 85 -23.57 -8.27 -6.72
N SER A 86 -23.77 -8.78 -7.93
CA SER A 86 -24.16 -10.17 -8.19
C SER A 86 -23.10 -11.18 -7.74
N ASP A 87 -23.48 -12.44 -7.52
CA ASP A 87 -22.60 -13.49 -6.98
C ASP A 87 -21.26 -13.62 -7.75
N VAL A 88 -21.31 -13.62 -9.08
CA VAL A 88 -20.09 -13.68 -9.92
C VAL A 88 -19.23 -12.41 -9.75
N MET A 89 -19.87 -11.24 -9.70
CA MET A 89 -19.16 -9.97 -9.55
C MET A 89 -18.50 -9.84 -8.18
N LYS A 90 -19.03 -10.47 -7.13
CA LYS A 90 -18.38 -10.50 -5.79
C LYS A 90 -16.98 -11.09 -5.88
N VAL A 91 -16.84 -12.26 -6.50
CA VAL A 91 -15.54 -12.94 -6.66
C VAL A 91 -14.58 -12.05 -7.45
N PHE A 92 -15.05 -11.45 -8.54
CA PHE A 92 -14.24 -10.51 -9.32
C PHE A 92 -13.77 -9.32 -8.49
N HIS A 93 -14.66 -8.69 -7.71
CA HIS A 93 -14.30 -7.54 -6.88
C HIS A 93 -13.27 -7.90 -5.80
N ILE A 94 -13.38 -9.08 -5.17
CA ILE A 94 -12.41 -9.54 -4.17
C ILE A 94 -11.07 -9.92 -4.82
N ALA A 95 -11.08 -10.58 -5.98
CA ALA A 95 -9.86 -10.86 -6.74
C ALA A 95 -9.13 -9.56 -7.11
N LEU A 96 -9.85 -8.59 -7.68
CA LEU A 96 -9.31 -7.28 -8.03
C LEU A 96 -8.76 -6.54 -6.79
N CYS A 97 -9.47 -6.62 -5.67
CA CYS A 97 -9.05 -6.05 -4.39
C CYS A 97 -7.69 -6.60 -3.97
N LEU A 98 -7.55 -7.93 -3.92
CA LEU A 98 -6.29 -8.57 -3.54
C LEU A 98 -5.16 -8.29 -4.54
N SER A 99 -5.44 -8.29 -5.84
CA SER A 99 -4.43 -7.97 -6.85
C SER A 99 -3.91 -6.53 -6.71
N ILE A 100 -4.79 -5.54 -6.54
CA ILE A 100 -4.36 -4.14 -6.33
C ILE A 100 -3.59 -4.02 -5.01
N PHE A 101 -4.03 -4.72 -3.96
CA PHE A 101 -3.31 -4.79 -2.69
C PHE A 101 -1.89 -5.33 -2.87
N GLN A 102 -1.71 -6.48 -3.50
CA GLN A 102 -0.38 -7.07 -3.72
C GLN A 102 0.49 -6.18 -4.60
N PHE A 103 -0.09 -5.66 -5.68
CA PHE A 103 0.62 -4.83 -6.64
C PHE A 103 1.25 -3.59 -6.02
N GLN A 104 0.68 -3.02 -4.95
CA GLN A 104 1.29 -1.87 -4.26
C GLN A 104 2.70 -2.19 -3.74
N GLY A 105 2.93 -3.39 -3.21
CA GLY A 105 4.23 -3.82 -2.71
C GLY A 105 5.16 -4.24 -3.85
N GLU A 106 4.63 -4.97 -4.82
CA GLU A 106 5.39 -5.43 -5.99
C GLU A 106 5.89 -4.29 -6.85
N PHE A 107 5.06 -3.27 -7.08
CA PHE A 107 5.44 -2.09 -7.84
C PHE A 107 6.66 -1.41 -7.22
N LYS A 108 6.71 -1.34 -5.88
CA LYS A 108 7.88 -0.85 -5.16
C LYS A 108 9.11 -1.74 -5.38
N ALA A 109 8.97 -3.06 -5.29
CA ALA A 109 10.06 -3.99 -5.54
C ALA A 109 10.61 -3.82 -6.98
N ILE A 110 9.72 -3.66 -7.96
CA ILE A 110 10.07 -3.42 -9.37
C ILE A 110 10.85 -2.12 -9.53
N LEU A 111 10.42 -1.01 -8.91
CA LEU A 111 11.15 0.26 -8.98
C LEU A 111 12.59 0.12 -8.45
N ILE A 112 12.77 -0.55 -7.32
CA ILE A 112 14.11 -0.78 -6.74
C ILE A 112 14.92 -1.71 -7.63
N PHE A 113 14.31 -2.78 -8.16
CA PHE A 113 14.97 -3.70 -9.08
C PHE A 113 15.48 -2.99 -10.35
N LEU A 114 14.65 -2.12 -10.96
CA LEU A 114 15.07 -1.31 -12.09
C LEU A 114 16.21 -0.35 -11.70
N LYS A 115 16.23 0.13 -10.45
CA LYS A 115 17.34 0.95 -9.94
C LYS A 115 18.65 0.19 -9.86
N ILE A 116 18.63 -1.10 -9.49
CA ILE A 116 19.83 -1.95 -9.47
C ILE A 116 20.51 -1.88 -10.84
N ASN A 117 19.77 -2.06 -11.93
CA ASN A 117 20.35 -2.03 -13.26
C ASN A 117 20.94 -0.66 -13.64
N GLN A 118 20.38 0.44 -13.14
CA GLN A 118 20.96 1.78 -13.35
C GLN A 118 22.30 1.95 -12.64
N VAL A 119 22.44 1.38 -11.44
CA VAL A 119 23.62 1.53 -10.60
C VAL A 119 24.69 0.48 -10.89
N ALA A 120 24.30 -0.73 -11.30
CA ALA A 120 25.19 -1.87 -11.49
C ALA A 120 26.34 -1.56 -12.47
N ARG A 121 27.53 -2.08 -12.15
CA ARG A 121 28.71 -2.07 -13.03
C ARG A 121 28.42 -2.83 -14.33
N SER A 122 29.07 -2.46 -15.43
CA SER A 122 28.90 -3.12 -16.74
C SER A 122 29.16 -4.63 -16.71
N VAL A 123 30.09 -5.07 -15.86
CA VAL A 123 30.48 -6.48 -15.68
C VAL A 123 29.72 -7.19 -14.54
N SER A 124 28.81 -6.50 -13.84
CA SER A 124 28.05 -7.09 -12.75
C SER A 124 26.97 -8.02 -13.28
N PHE A 125 26.75 -9.16 -12.62
CA PHE A 125 25.62 -10.06 -12.90
C PHE A 125 24.26 -9.33 -12.83
N PHE A 126 24.18 -8.26 -12.03
CA PHE A 126 22.96 -7.46 -11.87
C PHE A 126 22.70 -6.49 -13.03
N LYS A 127 23.65 -6.35 -13.98
CA LYS A 127 23.48 -5.54 -15.19
C LYS A 127 22.77 -6.34 -16.27
N LEU A 128 21.45 -6.41 -16.17
CA LEU A 128 20.62 -7.22 -17.03
C LEU A 128 20.18 -6.45 -18.29
N PHE A 129 20.17 -7.12 -19.44
CA PHE A 129 19.52 -6.58 -20.65
C PHE A 129 18.00 -6.43 -20.43
N PRO A 130 17.32 -5.49 -21.12
CA PRO A 130 15.90 -5.21 -20.92
C PRO A 130 14.98 -6.44 -21.02
N VAL A 131 15.27 -7.37 -21.94
CA VAL A 131 14.48 -8.61 -22.09
C VAL A 131 14.56 -9.49 -20.84
N HIS A 132 15.74 -9.61 -20.22
CA HIS A 132 15.90 -10.37 -18.98
C HIS A 132 15.23 -9.69 -17.81
N GLN A 133 15.25 -8.35 -17.74
CA GLN A 133 14.51 -7.61 -16.72
C GLN A 133 13.01 -7.87 -16.82
N LEU A 134 12.45 -7.81 -18.03
CA LEU A 134 11.04 -8.09 -18.27
C LEU A 134 10.69 -9.53 -17.88
N PHE A 135 11.57 -10.49 -18.17
CA PHE A 135 11.40 -11.87 -17.74
C PHE A 135 11.35 -12.00 -16.21
N PHE A 136 12.32 -11.43 -15.48
CA PHE A 136 12.33 -11.48 -14.01
C PHE A 136 11.13 -10.78 -13.38
N ILE A 137 10.73 -9.62 -13.91
CA ILE A 137 9.55 -8.89 -13.45
C ILE A 137 8.29 -9.74 -13.67
N SER A 138 8.11 -10.28 -14.88
CA SER A 138 6.97 -11.14 -15.21
C SER A 138 6.94 -12.39 -14.33
N LEU A 139 8.08 -13.04 -14.10
CA LEU A 139 8.19 -14.21 -13.25
C LEU A 139 7.84 -13.88 -11.80
N PHE A 140 8.32 -12.77 -11.27
CA PHE A 140 8.01 -12.31 -9.91
C PHE A 140 6.51 -12.06 -9.72
N LEU A 141 5.90 -11.30 -10.64
CA LEU A 141 4.46 -11.04 -10.63
C LEU A 141 3.65 -12.34 -10.76
N PHE A 142 4.07 -13.22 -11.67
CA PHE A 142 3.44 -14.53 -11.86
C PHE A 142 3.49 -15.37 -10.59
N LEU A 143 4.65 -15.52 -9.95
CA LEU A 143 4.78 -16.33 -8.73
C LEU A 143 3.93 -15.80 -7.57
N ASN A 144 3.78 -14.47 -7.45
CA ASN A 144 2.94 -13.87 -6.41
C ASN A 144 1.43 -14.06 -6.65
N HIS A 145 0.99 -14.09 -7.91
CA HIS A 145 -0.43 -14.11 -8.26
C HIS A 145 -0.96 -15.49 -8.66
N PHE A 146 -0.10 -16.39 -9.16
CA PHE A 146 -0.49 -17.65 -9.79
C PHE A 146 -1.31 -18.54 -8.86
N PHE A 147 -0.86 -18.74 -7.62
CA PHE A 147 -1.56 -19.58 -6.67
C PHE A 147 -2.92 -18.97 -6.26
N LEU A 148 -3.00 -17.66 -6.08
CA LEU A 148 -4.28 -17.00 -5.81
C LEU A 148 -5.23 -17.15 -7.00
N PHE A 149 -4.75 -16.95 -8.23
CA PHE A 149 -5.56 -17.09 -9.43
C PHE A 149 -6.14 -18.50 -9.59
N ILE A 150 -5.40 -19.54 -9.18
CA ILE A 150 -5.91 -20.91 -9.17
C ILE A 150 -6.97 -21.11 -8.09
N LEU A 151 -6.77 -20.55 -6.89
CA LEU A 151 -7.65 -20.78 -5.75
C LEU A 151 -8.96 -19.98 -5.82
N PHE A 152 -8.96 -18.81 -6.45
CA PHE A 152 -10.10 -17.90 -6.50
C PHE A 152 -11.37 -18.47 -7.16
N PRO A 153 -11.29 -19.21 -8.29
CA PRO A 153 -12.45 -19.87 -8.87
C PRO A 153 -13.16 -20.82 -7.89
N PHE A 154 -12.40 -21.49 -7.01
CA PHE A 154 -12.95 -22.38 -5.98
C PHE A 154 -13.55 -21.63 -4.79
N SER A 155 -13.32 -20.32 -4.67
CA SER A 155 -13.93 -19.47 -3.64
C SER A 155 -15.34 -19.00 -3.99
N TYR A 156 -15.83 -19.34 -5.18
CA TYR A 156 -17.19 -19.02 -5.59
C TYR A 156 -18.21 -19.75 -4.73
N SER A 157 -19.17 -19.02 -4.19
CA SER A 157 -20.30 -19.57 -3.46
C SER A 157 -21.53 -18.70 -3.72
N THR A 158 -22.66 -19.33 -3.97
CA THR A 158 -23.92 -18.64 -4.20
C THR A 158 -24.48 -18.07 -2.89
N SER A 159 -25.30 -17.03 -2.99
CA SER A 159 -25.96 -16.45 -1.81
C SER A 159 -26.80 -17.48 -1.03
N SER A 160 -27.38 -18.46 -1.72
CA SER A 160 -28.14 -19.56 -1.10
C SER A 160 -27.25 -20.48 -0.26
N GLU A 161 -26.11 -20.90 -0.80
CA GLU A 161 -25.15 -21.77 -0.10
C GLU A 161 -24.57 -21.07 1.13
N VAL A 162 -24.22 -19.78 1.00
CA VAL A 162 -23.72 -18.97 2.12
C VAL A 162 -24.79 -18.85 3.21
N THR A 163 -26.05 -18.58 2.84
CA THR A 163 -27.17 -18.48 3.78
C THR A 163 -27.34 -19.79 4.57
N LYS A 164 -27.38 -20.92 3.86
CA LYS A 164 -27.50 -22.24 4.48
C LYS A 164 -26.34 -22.51 5.44
N PHE A 165 -25.11 -22.22 5.03
CA PHE A 165 -23.93 -22.43 5.84
C PHE A 165 -23.93 -21.57 7.12
N ILE A 166 -24.29 -20.28 7.04
CA ILE A 166 -24.38 -19.40 8.21
C ILE A 166 -25.43 -19.93 9.19
N LEU A 167 -26.62 -20.28 8.72
CA LEU A 167 -27.69 -20.77 9.60
C LEU A 167 -27.34 -22.11 10.26
N GLU A 168 -26.58 -22.97 9.59
CA GLU A 168 -26.19 -24.29 10.10
C GLU A 168 -24.95 -24.24 11.01
N LYS A 169 -23.97 -23.38 10.72
CA LYS A 169 -22.65 -23.38 11.38
C LYS A 169 -22.40 -22.17 12.27
N TYR A 170 -23.02 -21.04 12.00
CA TYR A 170 -22.81 -19.77 12.70
C TYR A 170 -24.14 -19.02 12.93
N PRO A 171 -25.11 -19.63 13.65
CA PRO A 171 -26.47 -19.08 13.78
C PRO A 171 -26.50 -17.69 14.41
N ASP A 172 -25.56 -17.37 15.31
CA ASP A 172 -25.44 -16.04 15.93
C ASP A 172 -25.01 -14.95 14.94
N TYR A 173 -24.52 -15.33 13.76
CA TYR A 173 -24.13 -14.45 12.66
C TYR A 173 -25.20 -14.37 11.56
N ALA A 174 -26.42 -14.86 11.80
CA ALA A 174 -27.53 -14.80 10.83
C ALA A 174 -27.84 -13.36 10.34
N PHE A 175 -27.48 -12.34 11.11
CA PHE A 175 -27.62 -10.94 10.68
C PHE A 175 -26.87 -10.65 9.37
N VAL A 176 -25.78 -11.38 9.08
CA VAL A 176 -24.93 -11.19 7.89
C VAL A 176 -25.72 -11.45 6.60
N ILE A 177 -26.74 -12.31 6.65
CA ILE A 177 -27.60 -12.68 5.51
C ILE A 177 -28.35 -11.47 4.94
N ARG A 178 -28.51 -10.38 5.72
CA ARG A 178 -29.12 -9.13 5.23
C ARG A 178 -28.25 -8.40 4.19
N TYR A 179 -26.96 -8.69 4.14
CA TYR A 179 -26.04 -8.08 3.19
C TYR A 179 -26.03 -8.89 1.90
N GLN A 180 -26.21 -8.20 0.77
CA GLN A 180 -26.15 -8.87 -0.54
C GLN A 180 -24.73 -9.32 -0.85
N PHE A 181 -23.72 -8.52 -0.55
CA PHE A 181 -22.31 -8.87 -0.75
C PHE A 181 -21.70 -9.46 0.51
N VAL A 182 -21.89 -10.77 0.68
CA VAL A 182 -21.15 -11.61 1.62
C VAL A 182 -20.27 -12.55 0.81
N TRP A 183 -18.97 -12.53 1.06
CA TRP A 183 -18.01 -13.47 0.49
C TRP A 183 -17.52 -14.38 1.61
N MET A 184 -17.78 -15.67 1.46
CA MET A 184 -17.35 -16.70 2.39
C MET A 184 -16.78 -17.86 1.58
N VAL A 185 -15.64 -18.37 2.01
CA VAL A 185 -14.95 -19.46 1.32
C VAL A 185 -15.23 -20.77 2.03
N MET A 186 -15.90 -21.68 1.34
CA MET A 186 -16.25 -23.00 1.83
C MET A 186 -15.51 -24.06 1.01
N PRO A 187 -14.81 -25.03 1.64
CA PRO A 187 -14.65 -25.28 3.08
C PRO A 187 -13.62 -24.36 3.77
N LYS A 188 -13.62 -24.32 5.11
CA LYS A 188 -12.68 -23.52 5.94
C LYS A 188 -11.21 -23.71 5.54
N ASN A 189 -10.83 -24.94 5.15
CA ASN A 189 -9.47 -25.27 4.70
C ASN A 189 -9.06 -24.47 3.45
N LEU A 190 -9.99 -24.18 2.54
CA LEU A 190 -9.71 -23.39 1.34
C LEU A 190 -9.47 -21.92 1.71
N MET A 191 -10.25 -21.37 2.64
CA MET A 191 -9.99 -20.01 3.12
C MET A 191 -8.63 -19.89 3.80
N PHE A 192 -8.31 -20.85 4.67
CA PHE A 192 -7.02 -20.94 5.33
C PHE A 192 -5.87 -21.00 4.31
N LEU A 193 -6.04 -21.76 3.23
CA LEU A 193 -5.08 -21.83 2.14
C LEU A 193 -4.94 -20.49 1.39
N ILE A 194 -6.03 -19.80 1.07
CA ILE A 194 -6.01 -18.46 0.44
C ILE A 194 -5.24 -17.47 1.32
N GLU A 195 -5.46 -17.50 2.64
CA GLU A 195 -4.79 -16.60 3.57
C GLU A 195 -3.31 -16.90 3.75
N ILE A 196 -2.93 -18.18 3.83
CA ILE A 196 -1.52 -18.58 3.83
C ILE A 196 -0.83 -18.13 2.54
N VAL A 197 -1.43 -18.38 1.38
CA VAL A 197 -0.87 -17.95 0.09
C VAL A 197 -0.73 -16.43 0.05
N THR A 198 -1.72 -15.70 0.56
CA THR A 198 -1.68 -14.23 0.68
C THR A 198 -0.51 -13.79 1.57
N LEU A 199 -0.35 -14.39 2.75
CA LEU A 199 0.75 -14.10 3.68
C LEU A 199 2.12 -14.42 3.06
N CYS A 200 2.25 -15.57 2.38
CA CYS A 200 3.46 -15.96 1.67
C CYS A 200 3.82 -14.97 0.56
N SER A 201 2.84 -14.50 -0.22
CA SER A 201 3.07 -13.49 -1.27
C SER A 201 3.50 -12.14 -0.70
N VAL A 202 2.87 -11.70 0.41
CA VAL A 202 3.30 -10.51 1.15
C VAL A 202 4.73 -10.68 1.65
N GLY A 203 5.06 -11.84 2.24
CA GLY A 203 6.41 -12.18 2.68
C GLY A 203 7.44 -12.17 1.54
N LEU A 204 7.12 -12.78 0.40
CA LEU A 204 7.97 -12.79 -0.79
C LEU A 204 8.24 -11.37 -1.31
N THR A 205 7.21 -10.53 -1.35
CA THR A 205 7.34 -9.12 -1.75
C THR A 205 8.25 -8.33 -0.81
N ILE A 206 8.11 -8.54 0.50
CA ILE A 206 8.97 -7.94 1.52
C ILE A 206 10.43 -8.36 1.33
N LEU A 207 10.67 -9.66 1.16
CA LEU A 207 12.01 -10.19 0.93
C LEU A 207 12.60 -9.61 -0.36
N ALA A 208 11.83 -9.52 -1.44
CA ALA A 208 12.27 -8.94 -2.70
C ALA A 208 12.70 -7.48 -2.52
N ILE A 209 11.91 -6.65 -1.82
CA ILE A 209 12.28 -5.26 -1.49
C ILE A 209 13.60 -5.22 -0.72
N PHE A 210 13.76 -6.08 0.29
CA PHE A 210 14.95 -6.13 1.14
C PHE A 210 16.21 -6.55 0.36
N PHE A 211 16.12 -7.61 -0.44
CA PHE A 211 17.24 -8.07 -1.29
C PHE A 211 17.61 -7.03 -2.34
N CYS A 212 16.62 -6.40 -2.97
CA CYS A 212 16.87 -5.34 -3.93
C CYS A 212 17.57 -4.13 -3.27
N TYR A 213 17.12 -3.74 -2.08
CA TYR A 213 17.73 -2.67 -1.29
C TYR A 213 19.21 -2.94 -0.99
N ILE A 214 19.53 -4.12 -0.47
CA ILE A 214 20.91 -4.52 -0.17
C ILE A 214 21.76 -4.52 -1.45
N THR A 215 21.20 -5.01 -2.55
CA THR A 215 21.93 -5.09 -3.83
C THR A 215 22.26 -3.71 -4.39
N VAL A 216 21.34 -2.74 -4.28
CA VAL A 216 21.62 -1.34 -4.66
C VAL A 216 22.76 -0.77 -3.82
N LEU A 217 22.73 -0.95 -2.49
CA LEU A 217 23.79 -0.47 -1.61
C LEU A 217 25.14 -1.12 -1.92
N TYR A 218 25.14 -2.43 -2.17
CA TYR A 218 26.33 -3.18 -2.54
C TYR A 218 26.96 -2.64 -3.83
N GLU A 219 26.18 -2.44 -4.90
CA GLU A 219 26.70 -1.89 -6.15
C GLU A 219 27.13 -0.42 -6.03
N LEU A 220 26.43 0.40 -5.23
CA LEU A 220 26.87 1.77 -4.93
C LEU A 220 28.24 1.79 -4.25
N GLU A 221 28.45 0.96 -3.23
CA GLU A 221 29.72 0.93 -2.50
C GLU A 221 30.85 0.39 -3.37
N ARG A 222 30.59 -0.64 -4.19
CA ARG A 222 31.56 -1.17 -5.15
C ARG A 222 32.00 -0.14 -6.19
N ARG A 223 31.13 0.80 -6.56
CA ARG A 223 31.41 1.86 -7.55
C ARG A 223 31.81 3.18 -6.92
N LYS A 224 31.99 3.26 -5.60
CA LYS A 224 32.24 4.52 -4.88
C LYS A 224 33.46 5.29 -5.38
N ASN A 225 34.49 4.58 -5.82
CA ASN A 225 35.72 5.19 -6.37
C ASN A 225 35.58 5.58 -7.85
N GLU A 226 34.60 5.01 -8.56
CA GLU A 226 34.34 5.26 -9.98
C GLU A 226 33.31 6.38 -10.18
N LEU A 227 32.36 6.50 -9.25
CA LEU A 227 31.28 7.48 -9.30
C LEU A 227 31.74 8.84 -8.79
N SER A 228 31.21 9.91 -9.37
CA SER A 228 31.36 11.22 -8.75
C SER A 228 30.67 11.23 -7.38
N LYS A 229 31.17 12.05 -6.44
CA LYS A 229 30.53 12.25 -5.12
C LYS A 229 29.04 12.61 -5.26
N SER A 230 28.68 13.33 -6.32
CA SER A 230 27.30 13.75 -6.60
C SER A 230 26.39 12.57 -7.01
N GLU A 231 26.90 11.62 -7.80
CA GLU A 231 26.13 10.48 -8.29
C GLU A 231 25.96 9.42 -7.21
N TYR A 232 27.02 9.13 -6.44
CA TYR A 232 26.94 8.26 -5.28
C TYR A 232 25.92 8.80 -4.27
N LYS A 233 26.00 10.11 -3.96
CA LYS A 233 25.05 10.76 -3.04
C LYS A 233 23.61 10.66 -3.55
N LYS A 234 23.35 10.91 -4.83
CA LYS A 234 22.01 10.78 -5.42
C LYS A 234 21.47 9.34 -5.36
N GLY A 235 22.30 8.34 -5.64
CA GLY A 235 21.91 6.93 -5.56
C GLY A 235 21.56 6.53 -4.13
N LYS A 236 22.36 6.99 -3.16
CA LYS A 236 22.13 6.74 -1.73
C LYS A 236 20.88 7.47 -1.21
N GLU A 237 20.70 8.74 -1.54
CA GLU A 237 19.50 9.50 -1.16
C GLU A 237 18.22 8.85 -1.69
N TYR A 238 18.24 8.37 -2.93
CA TYR A 238 17.10 7.66 -3.53
C TYR A 238 16.74 6.38 -2.76
N ILE A 239 17.73 5.55 -2.43
CA ILE A 239 17.46 4.27 -1.74
C ILE A 239 17.06 4.49 -0.28
N ASP A 240 17.65 5.48 0.39
CA ASP A 240 17.30 5.88 1.76
C ASP A 240 15.88 6.46 1.82
N GLU A 241 15.48 7.24 0.81
CA GLU A 241 14.11 7.75 0.67
C GLU A 241 13.11 6.59 0.53
N ILE A 242 13.37 5.64 -0.38
CA ILE A 242 12.53 4.46 -0.58
C ILE A 242 12.43 3.61 0.69
N ALA A 243 13.55 3.34 1.36
CA ALA A 243 13.59 2.54 2.57
C ALA A 243 12.77 3.19 3.68
N SER A 244 12.93 4.50 3.85
CA SER A 244 12.22 5.20 4.90
C SER A 244 10.73 5.37 4.61
N HIS A 245 10.34 5.52 3.34
CA HIS A 245 8.94 5.36 2.95
C HIS A 245 8.41 3.95 3.23
N GLY A 246 9.28 2.93 3.11
CA GLY A 246 8.97 1.55 3.43
C GLY A 246 8.63 1.37 4.90
N THR A 247 9.37 1.99 5.80
CA THR A 247 9.11 1.93 7.25
C THR A 247 7.69 2.36 7.62
N PHE A 248 7.15 3.37 6.93
CA PHE A 248 5.79 3.85 7.19
C PHE A 248 4.69 3.05 6.51
N ILE A 249 4.99 2.30 5.45
CA ILE A 249 3.94 1.57 4.69
C ILE A 249 3.92 0.09 5.09
N PHE A 250 5.06 -0.44 5.50
CA PHE A 250 5.24 -1.83 5.85
C PHE A 250 4.31 -2.33 6.96
N PRO A 251 4.17 -1.63 8.11
CA PRO A 251 3.25 -2.09 9.16
C PRO A 251 1.82 -2.20 8.65
N PHE A 252 1.41 -1.28 7.78
CA PHE A 252 0.06 -1.23 7.21
C PHE A 252 -0.14 -2.31 6.13
N PHE A 253 0.91 -2.65 5.37
CA PHE A 253 0.89 -3.73 4.41
C PHE A 253 0.80 -5.11 5.10
N SER A 254 1.36 -5.25 6.30
CA SER A 254 1.31 -6.52 7.05
C SER A 254 0.07 -6.65 7.94
N ILE A 255 -0.48 -5.55 8.47
CA ILE A 255 -1.54 -5.61 9.48
C ILE A 255 -2.83 -6.23 8.95
N VAL A 256 -3.20 -5.98 7.69
CA VAL A 256 -4.45 -6.50 7.10
C VAL A 256 -4.39 -8.01 6.90
N PRO A 257 -3.39 -8.59 6.19
CA PRO A 257 -3.26 -10.03 6.06
C PRO A 257 -3.15 -10.75 7.41
N VAL A 258 -2.42 -10.17 8.38
CA VAL A 258 -2.28 -10.75 9.72
C VAL A 258 -3.61 -10.72 10.47
N THR A 259 -4.33 -9.60 10.44
CA THR A 259 -5.64 -9.48 11.11
C THR A 259 -6.66 -10.43 10.49
N TRP A 260 -6.60 -10.60 9.17
CA TRP A 260 -7.44 -11.58 8.48
C TRP A 260 -7.12 -13.00 8.95
N PHE A 261 -5.84 -13.37 8.98
CA PHE A 261 -5.38 -14.67 9.45
C PHE A 261 -5.72 -14.95 10.92
N LEU A 262 -5.68 -13.93 11.76
CA LEU A 262 -6.01 -14.05 13.18
C LEU A 262 -7.47 -14.43 13.42
N GLN A 263 -8.39 -14.22 12.46
CA GLN A 263 -9.81 -14.58 12.60
C GLN A 263 -10.00 -16.06 12.96
N PHE A 264 -9.09 -16.94 12.52
CA PHE A 264 -9.17 -18.38 12.78
C PHE A 264 -8.91 -18.76 14.24
N PHE A 265 -8.33 -17.86 15.02
CA PHE A 265 -7.98 -18.05 16.43
C PHE A 265 -8.91 -17.28 17.38
N VAL A 266 -9.83 -16.47 16.83
CA VAL A 266 -10.85 -15.75 17.60
C VAL A 266 -11.95 -16.73 18.00
N ARG A 267 -12.43 -16.64 19.24
CA ARG A 267 -13.58 -17.43 19.71
C ARG A 267 -14.89 -16.77 19.26
N GLU A 268 -15.94 -17.55 19.09
CA GLU A 268 -17.25 -17.08 18.58
C GLU A 268 -17.93 -16.04 19.46
N ASP A 269 -17.64 -16.08 20.77
CA ASP A 269 -18.14 -15.17 21.80
C ASP A 269 -17.35 -13.86 21.92
N THR A 270 -16.19 -13.75 21.26
CA THR A 270 -15.34 -12.55 21.34
C THR A 270 -15.74 -11.52 20.28
N ASP A 271 -16.27 -10.37 20.72
CA ASP A 271 -16.49 -9.24 19.82
C ASP A 271 -15.18 -8.51 19.48
N VAL A 272 -14.72 -8.67 18.24
CA VAL A 272 -13.52 -8.00 17.70
C VAL A 272 -13.88 -6.91 16.67
N SER A 273 -15.16 -6.53 16.56
CA SER A 273 -15.66 -5.67 15.47
C SER A 273 -14.96 -4.32 15.42
N TYR A 274 -14.85 -3.64 16.56
CA TYR A 274 -14.15 -2.36 16.64
C TYR A 274 -12.64 -2.49 16.41
N LEU A 275 -12.02 -3.57 16.88
CA LEU A 275 -10.58 -3.81 16.66
C LEU A 275 -10.30 -3.98 15.16
N VAL A 276 -11.08 -4.81 14.47
CA VAL A 276 -10.98 -5.00 13.01
C VAL A 276 -11.22 -3.69 12.28
N ALA A 277 -12.26 -2.93 12.66
CA ALA A 277 -12.56 -1.63 12.06
C ALA A 277 -11.41 -0.61 12.25
N ILE A 278 -10.81 -0.56 13.44
CA ILE A 278 -9.66 0.32 13.72
C ILE A 278 -8.45 -0.09 12.88
N VAL A 279 -8.13 -1.38 12.81
CA VAL A 279 -7.04 -1.89 11.96
C VAL A 279 -7.27 -1.49 10.51
N PHE A 280 -8.50 -1.64 10.02
CA PHE A 280 -8.87 -1.27 8.67
C PHE A 280 -8.72 0.23 8.42
N ILE A 281 -9.18 1.06 9.36
CA ILE A 281 -9.03 2.52 9.35
C ILE A 281 -7.55 2.94 9.31
N ILE A 282 -6.71 2.27 10.11
CA ILE A 282 -5.26 2.47 10.10
C ILE A 282 -4.72 2.16 8.70
N PHE A 283 -5.06 0.99 8.13
CA PHE A 283 -4.62 0.60 6.78
C PHE A 283 -5.01 1.62 5.70
N ILE A 284 -6.26 2.06 5.64
CA ILE A 284 -6.71 3.00 4.60
C ILE A 284 -6.14 4.41 4.77
N SER A 285 -5.62 4.76 5.96
CA SER A 285 -4.96 6.04 6.23
C SER A 285 -3.51 6.12 5.71
N THR A 286 -2.90 4.97 5.36
CA THR A 286 -1.50 4.87 4.90
C THR A 286 -1.09 5.89 3.83
N PRO A 287 -1.89 6.17 2.77
CA PRO A 287 -1.48 7.11 1.73
C PRO A 287 -1.29 8.54 2.24
N ILE A 288 -2.04 8.93 3.29
CA ILE A 288 -1.89 10.25 3.93
C ILE A 288 -0.49 10.38 4.51
N PHE A 289 -0.10 9.45 5.38
CA PHE A 289 1.21 9.44 6.03
C PHE A 289 2.34 9.32 5.01
N ALA A 290 2.15 8.45 4.01
CA ALA A 290 3.10 8.30 2.92
C ALA A 290 3.32 9.62 2.19
N MET A 291 2.25 10.30 1.72
CA MET A 291 2.39 11.53 0.95
C MET A 291 2.96 12.68 1.80
N ILE A 292 2.55 12.82 3.07
CA ILE A 292 3.12 13.84 3.97
C ILE A 292 4.62 13.61 4.18
N SER A 293 5.04 12.36 4.42
CA SER A 293 6.46 12.02 4.56
C SER A 293 7.26 12.38 3.30
N PHE A 294 6.71 12.11 2.11
CA PHE A 294 7.34 12.43 0.83
C PHE A 294 7.58 13.94 0.68
N LEU A 295 6.53 14.72 0.92
CA LEU A 295 6.60 16.18 0.82
C LEU A 295 7.55 16.79 1.87
N TRP A 296 7.57 16.24 3.08
CA TRP A 296 8.37 16.80 4.17
C TRP A 296 9.86 16.53 4.05
N ARG A 297 10.24 15.36 3.50
CA ARG A 297 11.64 14.95 3.36
C ARG A 297 12.37 15.70 2.27
N ASN A 298 11.69 16.01 1.18
CA ASN A 298 12.28 16.78 0.10
C ASN A 298 12.24 18.28 0.44
N GLN A 299 13.41 18.90 0.59
CA GLN A 299 13.52 20.31 0.97
C GLN A 299 12.80 21.25 -0.01
N ILE A 300 12.83 20.92 -1.31
CA ILE A 300 12.18 21.72 -2.36
C ILE A 300 10.65 21.61 -2.22
N TYR A 301 10.12 20.41 -2.02
CA TYR A 301 8.69 20.19 -1.83
C TYR A 301 8.20 20.82 -0.54
N ARG A 302 8.96 20.67 0.56
CA ARG A 302 8.64 21.28 1.85
C ARG A 302 8.61 22.80 1.74
N ALA A 303 9.60 23.43 1.10
CA ALA A 303 9.62 24.88 0.93
C ALA A 303 8.39 25.36 0.13
N LYS A 304 8.03 24.64 -0.93
CA LYS A 304 6.86 24.96 -1.76
C LYS A 304 5.53 24.73 -1.04
N LEU A 305 5.42 23.65 -0.27
CA LEU A 305 4.27 23.37 0.57
C LEU A 305 4.08 24.48 1.61
N LEU A 306 5.16 24.88 2.27
CA LEU A 306 5.15 25.98 3.23
C LEU A 306 4.79 27.31 2.55
N SER A 307 5.25 27.59 1.33
CA SER A 307 4.85 28.81 0.63
C SER A 307 3.36 28.84 0.28
N ILE A 308 2.75 27.67 0.00
CA ILE A 308 1.31 27.55 -0.28
C ILE A 308 0.47 27.67 1.01
N LEU A 309 0.94 27.11 2.12
CA LEU A 309 0.21 27.12 3.39
C LEU A 309 0.41 28.42 4.18
N LEU A 310 1.55 29.10 4.02
CA LEU A 310 1.94 30.30 4.77
C LEU A 310 1.88 31.59 3.93
N VAL A 311 1.00 31.66 2.92
CA VAL A 311 0.85 32.80 1.98
C VAL A 311 0.69 34.18 2.66
N GLY A 312 0.49 34.26 3.98
CA GLY A 312 0.48 35.52 4.73
C GLY A 312 1.80 36.03 5.30
N ARG A 313 2.94 35.31 5.22
CA ARG A 313 4.19 35.70 5.93
C ARG A 313 5.33 36.24 5.06
N GLN A 314 5.18 36.28 3.73
CA GLN A 314 6.26 36.64 2.81
C GLN A 314 6.38 38.13 2.47
N ASN A 315 5.56 39.02 3.05
CA ASN A 315 5.70 40.46 2.82
C ASN A 315 6.82 41.16 3.62
N ASN A 316 7.66 40.44 4.40
CA ASN A 316 8.61 41.10 5.33
C ASN A 316 10.03 40.51 5.37
N ILE A 317 10.54 39.92 4.30
CA ILE A 317 11.97 39.59 4.24
C ILE A 317 12.59 40.28 3.03
N GLU A 318 12.98 41.54 3.23
CA GLU A 318 13.94 42.21 2.36
C GLU A 318 15.22 41.35 2.24
N PRO A 319 15.80 41.23 1.04
CA PRO A 319 17.09 40.58 0.88
C PRO A 319 18.16 41.43 1.59
N ARG A 320 18.71 40.93 2.70
CA ARG A 320 19.96 41.48 3.26
C ARG A 320 21.04 41.35 2.19
N ASN A 321 21.39 42.49 1.59
CA ASN A 321 22.58 42.65 0.76
C ASN A 321 23.78 42.11 1.54
N VAL A 322 24.31 40.98 1.10
CA VAL A 322 25.62 40.48 1.55
C VAL A 322 26.65 41.40 0.92
N VAL A 323 27.16 42.34 1.71
CA VAL A 323 28.29 43.19 1.33
C VAL A 323 29.52 42.31 1.18
N THR A 324 29.96 42.13 -0.06
CA THR A 324 31.21 41.46 -0.40
C THR A 324 32.38 42.32 0.07
N VAL A 325 32.99 42.00 1.20
CA VAL A 325 34.26 42.61 1.61
C VAL A 325 35.36 42.03 0.73
N ARG A 326 35.83 42.81 -0.26
CA ARG A 326 37.06 42.53 -0.98
C ARG A 326 38.24 42.69 0.00
N SER A 327 38.93 41.59 0.28
CA SER A 327 40.26 41.65 0.91
C SER A 327 41.23 42.32 -0.06
N ILE A 328 41.72 43.49 0.32
CA ILE A 328 42.82 44.20 -0.35
C ILE A 328 44.11 43.44 -0.03
N THR A 329 44.75 42.92 -1.05
CA THR A 329 46.15 42.46 -1.02
C THR A 329 47.04 43.67 -0.74
N GLN A 330 47.78 43.66 0.36
CA GLN A 330 48.92 44.55 0.55
C GLN A 330 50.20 43.84 0.09
N ILE A 331 51.00 44.63 -0.62
CA ILE A 331 52.27 44.35 -1.30
C ILE A 331 53.36 43.95 -0.30
#